data_AF-A0A531BY99-F1
#
_entry.id   AF-A0A531BY99-F1
#
_cell.length_a   1.000
_cell.length_b   1.000
_cell.length_c   1.000
_cell.angle_alpha   90.00
_cell.angle_beta   90.00
_cell.angle_gamma   90.00
#
_symmetry.space_group_name_H-M   'P 1'
#
loop_
_entity.id
_entity.type
_entity.pdbx_description
1 polymer ?
#
loop_
_entity_poly.entity_id
_entity_poly.type
_entity_poly.pdbx_seq_one_letter_code
_entity_poly.pdbx_strand_id
1 'polypeptide(L)'
;MLAYYYSPGTDTCINANTGETRRLTEDGVVVGKTALASKVDDIDGRVQRAFEGASVASALTSPDLVQGEHFGVRVNWGNAGQSNAMGVTGAAVLGEGFFPGGKGRLAGAAGVAFSGKTVGGNAGLQLTW
;
A
#
# COMPACT_ATOMS: atom_id res chain seq x y z
N MET A 1 -9.90 12.31 -33.68
CA MET A 1 -8.67 12.52 -34.47
C MET A 1 -7.55 12.77 -33.47
N LEU A 2 -6.56 11.86 -33.34
CA LEU A 2 -5.45 12.04 -32.40
C LEU A 2 -4.51 13.09 -33.01
N ALA A 3 -4.47 14.28 -32.43
CA ALA A 3 -3.61 15.37 -32.89
C ALA A 3 -2.17 15.10 -32.40
N TYR A 4 -1.34 14.60 -33.32
CA TYR A 4 0.10 14.51 -33.12
C TYR A 4 0.75 15.80 -33.60
N TYR A 5 1.59 16.38 -32.76
CA TYR A 5 2.39 17.56 -33.04
C TYR A 5 3.84 17.14 -33.27
N TYR A 6 4.40 17.54 -34.39
CA TYR A 6 5.81 17.34 -34.68
C TYR A 6 6.67 18.22 -33.78
N SER A 7 7.71 17.65 -33.16
CA SER A 7 8.68 18.41 -32.38
C SER A 7 9.83 18.89 -33.29
N PRO A 8 9.91 20.19 -33.63
CA PRO A 8 10.89 20.70 -34.58
C PRO A 8 12.32 20.41 -34.12
N GLY A 9 13.16 19.92 -35.03
CA GLY A 9 14.54 19.52 -34.74
C GLY A 9 14.71 18.07 -34.26
N THR A 10 13.63 17.27 -34.28
CA THR A 10 13.67 15.83 -33.93
C THR A 10 12.75 15.03 -34.85
N ASP A 11 13.01 13.74 -35.04
CA ASP A 11 12.10 12.82 -35.77
C ASP A 11 10.93 12.32 -34.90
N THR A 12 10.49 13.12 -33.91
CA THR A 12 9.51 12.72 -32.90
C THR A 12 8.21 13.50 -33.01
N CYS A 13 7.10 12.78 -33.13
CA CYS A 13 5.73 13.29 -33.04
C CYS A 13 5.16 13.05 -31.64
N ILE A 14 4.43 14.01 -31.08
CA ILE A 14 3.88 13.97 -29.72
C ILE A 14 2.36 14.14 -29.76
N ASN A 15 1.62 13.23 -29.14
CA ASN A 15 0.21 13.41 -28.88
C ASN A 15 0.01 14.34 -27.67
N ALA A 16 -0.53 15.54 -27.88
CA ALA A 16 -0.68 16.51 -26.79
C ALA A 16 -1.68 16.08 -25.71
N ASN A 17 -2.61 15.18 -26.02
CA ASN A 17 -3.64 14.74 -25.07
C ASN A 17 -3.18 13.57 -24.20
N THR A 18 -2.35 12.68 -24.73
CA THR A 18 -1.91 11.46 -24.02
C THR A 18 -0.42 11.48 -23.65
N GLY A 19 0.34 12.42 -24.23
CA GLY A 19 1.79 12.46 -24.12
C GLY A 19 2.50 11.28 -24.80
N GLU A 20 1.81 10.51 -25.65
CA GLU A 20 2.41 9.45 -26.48
C GLU A 20 3.40 10.08 -27.47
N THR A 21 4.60 9.53 -27.56
CA THR A 21 5.62 9.92 -28.54
C THR A 21 5.73 8.85 -29.62
N ARG A 22 5.96 9.27 -30.86
CA ARG A 22 6.26 8.40 -32.00
C ARG A 22 7.51 8.90 -32.66
N ARG A 23 8.57 8.12 -32.65
CA ARG A 23 9.84 8.46 -33.28
C ARG A 23 10.07 7.57 -34.49
N LEU A 24 10.34 8.17 -35.65
CA LEU A 24 10.82 7.43 -36.81
C LEU A 24 12.29 7.05 -36.60
N THR A 25 12.60 5.77 -36.77
CA THR A 25 13.95 5.20 -36.76
C THR A 25 14.16 4.37 -38.02
N GLU A 26 15.40 4.00 -38.35
CA GLU A 26 15.71 3.17 -39.53
C GLU A 26 14.97 1.82 -39.50
N ASP A 27 14.68 1.28 -38.31
CA ASP A 27 13.97 0.02 -38.09
C ASP A 27 12.44 0.17 -37.96
N GLY A 28 11.90 1.40 -38.12
CA GLY A 28 10.47 1.69 -38.05
C GLY A 28 10.08 2.72 -36.98
N VAL A 29 8.79 2.76 -36.62
CA VAL A 29 8.25 3.73 -35.67
C VAL A 29 8.35 3.19 -34.24
N VAL A 30 9.14 3.86 -33.40
CA VAL A 30 9.21 3.57 -31.97
C VAL A 30 8.14 4.39 -31.24
N VAL A 31 7.24 3.72 -30.54
CA VAL A 31 6.20 4.34 -29.71
C VAL A 31 6.70 4.44 -28.26
N GLY A 32 6.52 5.60 -27.64
CA GLY A 32 6.90 5.86 -26.26
C GLY A 32 5.98 6.87 -25.59
N LYS A 33 6.45 7.45 -24.48
CA LYS A 33 5.79 8.56 -23.78
C LYS A 33 6.78 9.68 -23.55
N THR A 34 6.28 10.92 -23.52
CA THR A 34 7.06 12.07 -23.05
C THR A 34 7.53 11.86 -21.61
N ALA A 35 8.64 12.50 -21.23
CA ALA A 35 9.13 12.44 -19.85
C ALA A 35 8.08 12.92 -18.83
N LEU A 36 7.27 13.92 -19.19
CA LEU A 36 6.18 14.40 -18.34
C LEU A 36 5.08 13.35 -18.18
N ALA A 37 4.58 12.76 -19.27
CA ALA A 37 3.54 11.74 -19.21
C ALA A 37 4.00 10.51 -18.41
N SER A 38 5.22 10.02 -18.66
CA SER A 38 5.81 8.94 -17.87
C SER A 38 5.91 9.28 -16.38
N LYS A 39 6.21 10.55 -16.04
CA LYS A 39 6.30 11.00 -14.65
C LYS A 39 4.92 11.14 -13.99
N VAL A 40 3.91 11.56 -14.73
CA VAL A 40 2.52 11.60 -14.24
C VAL A 40 2.03 10.19 -13.98
N ASP A 41 2.24 9.24 -14.90
CA ASP A 41 1.89 7.84 -14.69
C ASP A 41 2.59 7.24 -13.46
N ASP A 42 3.87 7.56 -13.25
CA ASP A 42 4.59 7.14 -12.04
C ASP A 42 3.96 7.75 -10.77
N ILE A 43 3.65 9.05 -10.79
CA ILE A 43 3.01 9.72 -9.66
C ILE A 43 1.65 9.09 -9.35
N ASP A 44 0.80 8.87 -10.35
CA ASP A 44 -0.50 8.23 -10.17
C ASP A 44 -0.34 6.82 -9.59
N GLY A 45 0.63 6.05 -10.10
CA GLY A 45 0.97 4.74 -9.56
C GLY A 45 1.44 4.80 -8.10
N ARG A 46 2.25 5.80 -7.73
CA ARG A 46 2.73 6.00 -6.36
C ARG A 46 1.60 6.44 -5.42
N VAL A 47 0.71 7.30 -5.87
CA VAL A 47 -0.47 7.75 -5.12
C VAL A 47 -1.40 6.58 -4.87
N GLN A 48 -1.68 5.78 -5.90
CA GLN A 48 -2.50 4.58 -5.76
C GLN A 48 -1.90 3.60 -4.74
N ARG A 49 -0.59 3.32 -4.84
CA ARG A 49 0.11 2.46 -3.85
C ARG A 49 0.08 3.05 -2.43
N ALA A 50 0.13 4.38 -2.30
CA ALA A 50 0.01 5.03 -0.99
C ALA A 50 -1.39 4.82 -0.39
N PHE A 51 -2.46 4.96 -1.19
CA PHE A 51 -3.82 4.66 -0.74
C PHE A 51 -4.00 3.17 -0.38
N GLU A 52 -3.44 2.25 -1.18
CA GLU A 52 -3.46 0.81 -0.86
C GLU A 52 -2.69 0.50 0.43
N GLY A 53 -1.55 1.15 0.67
CA GLY A 53 -0.80 1.00 1.92
C GLY A 53 -1.55 1.54 3.13
N ALA A 54 -2.23 2.69 2.97
CA ALA A 54 -3.02 3.29 4.03
C ALA A 54 -4.28 2.48 4.38
N SER A 55 -4.97 1.90 3.38
CA SER A 55 -6.11 1.00 3.61
C SER A 55 -5.65 -0.29 4.30
N VAL A 56 -4.49 -0.84 3.92
CA VAL A 56 -3.88 -1.99 4.61
C VAL A 56 -3.59 -1.67 6.07
N ALA A 57 -2.97 -0.53 6.35
CA ALA A 57 -2.67 -0.11 7.72
C ALA A 57 -3.94 0.00 8.58
N SER A 58 -5.04 0.54 8.04
CA SER A 58 -6.30 0.63 8.78
C SER A 58 -6.97 -0.74 9.02
N ALA A 59 -6.79 -1.69 8.11
CA ALA A 59 -7.29 -3.08 8.29
C ALA A 59 -6.48 -3.90 9.32
N LEU A 60 -5.29 -3.46 9.71
CA LEU A 60 -4.38 -4.20 10.61
C LEU A 60 -4.58 -3.91 12.10
N THR A 61 -5.78 -3.49 12.49
CA THR A 61 -6.10 -3.26 13.91
C THR A 61 -6.11 -4.59 14.67
N SER A 62 -5.28 -4.70 15.71
CA SER A 62 -5.19 -5.89 16.56
C SER A 62 -6.45 -6.07 17.42
N PRO A 63 -6.82 -7.31 17.80
CA PRO A 63 -7.82 -7.54 18.84
C PRO A 63 -7.31 -7.00 20.18
N ASP A 64 -8.24 -6.45 20.98
CA ASP A 64 -7.96 -6.04 22.35
C ASP A 64 -8.35 -7.19 23.29
N LEU A 65 -7.43 -7.58 24.18
CA LEU A 65 -7.60 -8.73 25.06
C LEU A 65 -7.91 -8.23 26.48
N VAL A 66 -9.18 -8.04 26.83
CA VAL A 66 -9.58 -7.24 28.00
C VAL A 66 -9.95 -8.05 29.26
N GLN A 67 -10.27 -9.35 29.14
CA GLN A 67 -10.81 -10.12 30.28
C GLN A 67 -10.23 -11.55 30.40
N GLY A 68 -8.93 -11.68 30.68
CA GLY A 68 -8.28 -12.99 30.83
C GLY A 68 -8.19 -13.80 29.53
N GLU A 69 -8.50 -13.17 28.39
CA GLU A 69 -8.33 -13.75 27.08
C GLU A 69 -6.83 -13.90 26.78
N HIS A 70 -6.41 -15.14 26.55
CA HIS A 70 -5.02 -15.45 26.22
C HIS A 70 -4.72 -15.36 24.72
N PHE A 71 -5.75 -15.34 23.88
CA PHE A 71 -5.62 -15.25 22.42
C PHE A 71 -6.88 -14.64 21.81
N GLY A 72 -6.71 -13.87 20.74
CA GLY A 72 -7.79 -13.29 19.96
C GLY A 72 -7.41 -13.18 18.50
N VAL A 73 -8.40 -13.32 17.61
CA VAL A 73 -8.27 -13.07 16.17
C VAL A 73 -9.31 -12.04 15.77
N ARG A 74 -8.93 -11.12 14.89
CA ARG A 74 -9.78 -10.07 14.35
C ARG A 74 -9.69 -10.08 12.83
N VAL A 75 -10.85 -10.01 12.18
CA VAL A 75 -10.94 -9.73 10.75
C VAL A 75 -11.47 -8.31 10.61
N ASN A 76 -10.79 -7.46 9.85
CA ASN A 76 -11.20 -6.08 9.64
C ASN A 76 -11.16 -5.72 8.17
N TRP A 77 -11.92 -4.66 7.86
CA TRP A 77 -11.86 -3.95 6.60
C TRP A 77 -11.32 -2.54 6.84
N GLY A 78 -10.45 -2.08 5.95
CA GLY A 78 -9.85 -0.75 5.98
C GLY A 78 -10.07 -0.01 4.66
N ASN A 79 -10.34 1.29 4.73
CA ASN A 79 -10.52 2.14 3.56
C ASN A 79 -9.57 3.34 3.61
N ALA A 80 -9.05 3.73 2.45
CA ALA A 80 -8.32 4.97 2.27
C ALA A 80 -8.51 5.49 0.83
N GLY A 81 -9.20 6.62 0.68
CA GLY A 81 -9.49 7.21 -0.63
C GLY A 81 -10.28 6.24 -1.52
N GLN A 82 -9.69 5.84 -2.64
CA GLN A 82 -10.28 4.88 -3.59
C GLN A 82 -9.89 3.41 -3.32
N SER A 83 -9.06 3.14 -2.29
CA SER A 83 -8.54 1.81 -1.98
C SER A 83 -9.18 1.18 -0.75
N ASN A 84 -9.33 -0.14 -0.79
CA ASN A 84 -9.96 -0.94 0.25
C ASN A 84 -9.10 -2.17 0.55
N ALA A 85 -8.92 -2.47 1.84
CA ALA A 85 -8.15 -3.62 2.28
C ALA A 85 -8.98 -4.52 3.20
N MET A 86 -8.65 -5.81 3.17
CA MET A 86 -9.12 -6.78 4.15
C MET A 86 -7.91 -7.33 4.91
N GLY A 87 -8.04 -7.45 6.23
CA GLY A 87 -6.96 -7.87 7.11
C GLY A 87 -7.40 -8.87 8.14
N VAL A 88 -6.47 -9.75 8.52
CA VAL A 88 -6.60 -10.66 9.65
C VAL A 88 -5.45 -10.37 10.61
N THR A 89 -5.79 -10.11 11.86
CA THR A 89 -4.83 -9.86 12.94
C THR A 89 -5.08 -10.83 14.09
N GLY A 90 -4.02 -11.23 14.76
CA GLY A 90 -4.05 -12.06 15.95
C GLY A 90 -3.29 -11.38 17.08
N ALA A 91 -3.73 -11.59 18.31
CA ALA A 91 -3.00 -11.20 19.51
C ALA A 91 -3.01 -12.35 20.52
N ALA A 92 -1.94 -12.46 21.31
CA ALA A 92 -1.81 -13.48 22.35
C ALA A 92 -1.11 -12.90 23.58
N VAL A 93 -1.46 -13.40 24.76
CA VAL A 93 -0.72 -13.16 26.01
C VAL A 93 0.46 -14.11 26.04
N LEU A 94 1.67 -13.53 26.06
CA LEU A 94 2.92 -14.27 26.07
C LEU A 94 3.41 -14.57 27.49
N GLY A 95 2.96 -13.78 28.47
CA GLY A 95 3.17 -14.10 29.87
C GLY A 95 2.58 -13.05 30.82
N GLU A 96 2.55 -13.41 32.09
CA GLU A 96 1.95 -12.64 33.18
C GLU A 96 2.85 -12.72 34.43
N GLY A 97 2.79 -11.70 35.29
CA GLY A 97 3.48 -11.71 36.58
C GLY A 97 4.98 -11.39 36.53
N PHE A 98 5.44 -10.62 35.53
CA PHE A 98 6.86 -10.27 35.37
C PHE A 98 7.39 -9.25 36.41
N PHE A 99 6.53 -8.58 37.17
CA PHE A 99 6.92 -7.60 38.18
C PHE A 99 6.76 -8.11 39.63
N PRO A 100 7.55 -7.57 40.58
CA PRO A 100 7.39 -7.85 42.01
C PRO A 100 5.94 -7.57 42.45
N GLY A 101 5.28 -8.58 43.04
CA GLY A 101 3.87 -8.50 43.43
C GLY A 101 2.88 -9.12 42.43
N GLY A 102 3.35 -9.88 41.43
CA GLY A 102 2.49 -10.65 40.53
C GLY A 102 1.77 -9.81 39.47
N LYS A 103 2.20 -8.56 39.28
CA LYS A 103 1.66 -7.64 38.28
C LYS A 103 2.46 -7.72 36.98
N GLY A 104 1.90 -7.21 35.90
CA GLY A 104 2.54 -7.21 34.59
C GLY A 104 1.94 -8.23 33.64
N ARG A 105 1.67 -7.80 32.41
CA ARG A 105 1.21 -8.66 31.31
C ARG A 105 1.94 -8.28 30.04
N LEU A 106 2.51 -9.29 29.37
CA LEU A 106 3.13 -9.16 28.07
C LEU A 106 2.19 -9.77 27.03
N ALA A 107 1.75 -8.96 26.08
CA ALA A 107 0.98 -9.40 24.93
C ALA A 107 1.79 -9.18 23.64
N GLY A 108 1.61 -10.06 22.66
CA GLY A 108 2.10 -9.90 21.31
C GLY A 108 0.94 -9.86 20.33
N ALA A 109 1.08 -9.10 19.26
CA ALA A 109 0.11 -9.06 18.17
C ALA A 109 0.82 -9.07 16.82
N ALA A 110 0.21 -9.71 15.83
CA ALA A 110 0.68 -9.69 14.46
C ALA A 110 -0.49 -9.85 13.49
N GLY A 111 -0.33 -9.37 12.27
CA GLY A 111 -1.40 -9.40 11.28
C GLY A 111 -0.92 -9.18 9.87
N VAL A 112 -1.78 -9.56 8.92
CA VAL A 112 -1.57 -9.37 7.49
C VAL A 112 -2.85 -8.83 6.84
N ALA A 113 -2.70 -7.92 5.89
CA ALA A 113 -3.79 -7.35 5.14
C ALA A 113 -3.42 -7.11 3.67
N PHE A 114 -4.45 -7.08 2.83
CA PHE A 114 -4.34 -7.12 1.38
C PHE A 114 -5.23 -6.04 0.77
N SER A 115 -4.67 -5.25 -0.16
CA SER A 115 -5.39 -4.28 -1.00
C SER A 115 -4.85 -4.37 -2.43
N GLY A 116 -5.62 -4.99 -3.33
CA GLY A 116 -5.17 -5.22 -4.70
C GLY A 116 -3.91 -6.11 -4.76
N LYS A 117 -2.80 -5.56 -5.24
CA LYS A 117 -1.48 -6.23 -5.28
C LYS A 117 -0.61 -5.90 -4.06
N THR A 118 -1.04 -4.97 -3.22
CA THR A 118 -0.29 -4.53 -2.05
C THR A 118 -0.62 -5.43 -0.87
N VAL A 119 0.43 -5.95 -0.23
CA VAL A 119 0.35 -6.73 1.01
C VAL A 119 1.13 -5.98 2.07
N GLY A 120 0.56 -5.89 3.26
CA GLY A 120 1.24 -5.32 4.42
C GLY A 120 0.91 -6.13 5.66
N GLY A 121 1.75 -5.98 6.68
CA GLY A 121 1.56 -6.64 7.95
C GLY A 121 2.10 -5.80 9.09
N ASN A 122 1.67 -6.14 10.30
CA ASN A 122 2.20 -5.58 11.53
C ASN A 122 2.64 -6.70 12.47
N ALA A 123 3.56 -6.37 13.35
CA ALA A 123 3.92 -7.16 14.51
C ALA A 123 4.29 -6.21 15.65
N GLY A 124 3.91 -6.54 16.87
CA GLY A 124 4.13 -5.69 18.03
C GLY A 124 4.05 -6.44 19.34
N LEU A 125 4.66 -5.87 20.37
CA LEU A 125 4.58 -6.32 21.76
C LEU A 125 4.01 -5.19 22.61
N GLN A 126 3.24 -5.54 23.62
CA GLN A 126 2.65 -4.62 24.59
C GLN A 126 2.93 -5.14 26.00
N LEU A 127 3.55 -4.30 26.83
CA LEU A 127 3.74 -4.53 28.25
C LEU A 127 2.83 -3.59 29.03
N THR A 128 2.01 -4.14 29.92
CA THR A 128 1.09 -3.38 30.80
C THR A 128 1.32 -3.76 32.26
N TRP A 129 1.22 -2.83 33.21
CA TRP A 129 1.43 -3.07 34.66
C TRP A 129 0.39 -2.36 35.54
#